data_AF-A0A969Q4Q1-F1
#
_entry.id   AF-A0A969Q4Q1-F1
#
_cell.length_a   1.000
_cell.length_b   1.000
_cell.length_c   1.000
_cell.angle_alpha   90.00
_cell.angle_beta   90.00
_cell.angle_gamma   90.00
#
_symmetry.space_group_name_H-M   'P 1'
#
loop_
_entity.id
_entity.type
_entity.pdbx_description
1 polymer ?
#
loop_
_entity_poly.entity_id
_entity_poly.type
_entity_poly.pdbx_seq_one_letter_code
_entity_poly.pdbx_strand_id
1 'polypeptide(L)'
;MTPRNERELTQKEYENALRTEIAKLPGIRAGFGGGWGANAVQVNITSEDPAKLEAASQRMVNEMRKYPWAVDIKSTADLTRPEVHIRPRPEEAARLGVSLADIATAARIGTSGDIDLNLAKFNAGERQIPILVRLSRDNRGDIESLRALRVMTSSGQLVPLESVAEISFGGGEAGVTRENRERIVSISANLNGIESGKAYEIIKAAQWYKTR
;
A
#
# COMPACT_ATOMS: atom_id res chain seq x y z
N MET A 1 -17.90 21.58 -17.68
CA MET A 1 -18.93 21.40 -16.64
C MET A 1 -20.07 22.35 -16.92
N THR A 2 -21.31 21.89 -16.80
CA THR A 2 -22.51 22.73 -16.97
C THR A 2 -22.50 23.88 -15.96
N PRO A 3 -22.88 25.12 -16.35
CA PRO A 3 -23.02 26.26 -15.45
C PRO A 3 -23.90 25.94 -14.23
N ARG A 4 -23.60 26.51 -13.06
CA ARG A 4 -24.24 26.16 -11.77
C ARG A 4 -25.78 26.31 -11.81
N ASN A 5 -26.27 27.29 -12.55
CA ASN A 5 -27.68 27.63 -12.76
C ASN A 5 -28.40 26.71 -13.75
N GLU A 6 -27.68 25.87 -14.48
CA GLU A 6 -28.22 24.94 -15.47
C GLU A 6 -28.12 23.47 -15.01
N ARG A 7 -27.74 23.25 -13.73
CA ARG A 7 -27.64 21.91 -13.16
C ARG A 7 -28.97 21.50 -12.56
N GLU A 8 -29.53 20.41 -13.07
CA GLU A 8 -30.76 19.80 -12.53
C GLU A 8 -30.55 19.15 -11.15
N LEU A 9 -29.32 18.72 -10.87
CA LEU A 9 -28.94 18.08 -9.61
C LEU A 9 -27.87 18.91 -8.91
N THR A 10 -27.99 19.02 -7.58
CA THR A 10 -26.90 19.50 -6.75
C THR A 10 -25.73 18.52 -6.79
N GLN A 11 -24.53 19.00 -6.49
CA GLN A 11 -23.34 18.14 -6.42
C GLN A 11 -23.54 16.95 -5.47
N LYS A 12 -24.17 17.18 -4.31
CA LYS A 12 -24.43 16.13 -3.32
C LYS A 12 -25.41 15.06 -3.83
N GLU A 13 -26.46 15.47 -4.53
CA GLU A 13 -27.44 14.53 -5.10
C GLU A 13 -26.79 13.67 -6.20
N TYR A 14 -25.98 14.29 -7.05
CA TYR A 14 -25.22 13.57 -8.08
C TYR A 14 -24.23 12.57 -7.48
N GLU A 15 -23.46 12.99 -6.47
CA GLU A 15 -22.53 12.11 -5.75
C GLU A 15 -23.25 10.92 -5.11
N ASN A 16 -24.41 11.14 -4.49
CA ASN A 16 -25.21 10.07 -3.88
C ASN A 16 -25.77 9.08 -4.91
N ALA A 17 -26.24 9.57 -6.07
CA ALA A 17 -26.67 8.70 -7.16
C ALA A 17 -25.50 7.85 -7.68
N LEU A 18 -24.34 8.47 -7.89
CA LEU A 18 -23.16 7.77 -8.41
C LEU A 18 -22.56 6.78 -7.40
N ARG A 19 -22.61 7.06 -6.10
CA ARG A 19 -22.27 6.09 -5.03
C ARG A 19 -23.07 4.80 -5.19
N THR A 20 -24.37 4.91 -5.46
CA THR A 20 -25.27 3.76 -5.63
C THR A 20 -24.90 2.92 -6.84
N GLU A 21 -24.53 3.56 -7.95
CA GLU A 21 -24.10 2.84 -9.16
C GLU A 21 -22.73 2.18 -9.00
N ILE A 22 -21.75 2.88 -8.40
CA ILE A 22 -20.41 2.30 -8.17
C ILE A 22 -20.47 1.15 -7.16
N ALA A 23 -21.36 1.21 -6.17
CA ALA A 23 -21.53 0.13 -5.19
C ALA A 23 -21.94 -1.21 -5.82
N LYS A 24 -22.49 -1.21 -7.05
CA LYS A 24 -22.82 -2.44 -7.80
C LYS A 24 -21.60 -3.10 -8.43
N LEU A 25 -20.48 -2.38 -8.58
CA LEU A 25 -19.28 -2.88 -9.23
C LEU A 25 -18.39 -3.63 -8.22
N PRO A 26 -18.11 -4.93 -8.44
CA PRO A 26 -17.24 -5.68 -7.56
C PRO A 26 -15.80 -5.16 -7.64
N GLY A 27 -15.11 -5.10 -6.50
CA GLY A 27 -13.69 -4.73 -6.42
C GLY A 27 -13.39 -3.23 -6.50
N ILE A 28 -14.40 -2.36 -6.58
CA ILE A 28 -14.21 -0.91 -6.66
C ILE A 28 -14.65 -0.24 -5.35
N ARG A 29 -13.78 0.62 -4.81
CA ARG A 29 -14.12 1.57 -3.73
C ARG A 29 -13.96 2.99 -4.26
N ALA A 30 -15.06 3.70 -4.45
CA ALA A 30 -15.05 5.12 -4.77
C ALA A 30 -15.29 5.95 -3.50
N GLY A 31 -14.80 7.18 -3.50
CA GLY A 31 -15.17 8.18 -2.51
C GLY A 31 -15.27 9.54 -3.17
N PHE A 32 -16.17 10.37 -2.67
CA PHE A 32 -16.45 11.68 -3.23
C PHE A 32 -16.09 12.75 -2.21
N GLY A 33 -15.11 13.59 -2.53
CA GLY A 33 -14.63 14.66 -1.65
C GLY A 33 -14.76 16.02 -2.32
N GLY A 34 -14.80 17.07 -1.51
CA GLY A 34 -14.63 18.45 -1.99
C GLY A 34 -13.23 18.67 -2.59
N GLY A 35 -13.04 19.78 -3.30
CA GLY A 35 -11.73 20.16 -3.86
C GLY A 35 -10.61 20.02 -2.82
N TRP A 36 -9.46 19.50 -3.26
CA TRP A 36 -8.29 19.06 -2.46
C TRP A 36 -8.38 17.68 -1.78
N GLY A 37 -9.45 16.91 -2.00
CA GLY A 37 -9.53 15.54 -1.46
C GLY A 37 -9.66 15.49 0.07
N ALA A 38 -10.09 16.60 0.68
CA ALA A 38 -10.36 16.66 2.11
C ALA A 38 -11.59 15.80 2.44
N ASN A 39 -11.39 14.82 3.30
CA ASN A 39 -12.49 14.08 3.91
C ASN A 39 -13.16 14.97 4.97
N ALA A 40 -14.47 14.86 5.12
CA ALA A 40 -15.23 15.72 6.03
C ALA A 40 -14.85 15.52 7.52
N VAL A 41 -14.41 14.31 7.89
CA VAL A 41 -13.83 14.00 9.21
C VAL A 41 -12.64 13.07 9.06
N GLN A 42 -11.60 13.31 9.87
CA GLN A 42 -10.47 12.40 10.04
C GLN A 42 -10.15 12.25 11.53
N VAL A 43 -9.93 11.01 11.95
CA VAL A 43 -9.51 10.64 13.30
C VAL A 43 -8.19 9.89 13.19
N ASN A 44 -7.21 10.34 13.96
CA ASN A 44 -5.89 9.72 14.03
C ASN A 44 -5.79 8.93 15.33
N ILE A 45 -5.36 7.67 15.25
CA ILE A 45 -5.09 6.81 16.40
C ILE A 45 -3.58 6.58 16.45
N THR A 46 -2.97 6.78 17.61
CA THR A 46 -1.56 6.47 17.82
C THR A 46 -1.40 5.39 18.89
N SER A 47 -0.35 4.57 18.76
CA SER A 47 0.06 3.62 19.79
C SER A 47 1.52 3.22 19.59
N GLU A 48 2.17 2.83 20.69
CA GLU A 48 3.49 2.21 20.67
C GLU A 48 3.42 0.72 20.26
N ASP A 49 2.26 0.08 20.45
CA ASP A 49 2.02 -1.33 20.14
C ASP A 49 1.25 -1.48 18.81
N PRO A 50 1.88 -2.00 17.75
CA PRO A 50 1.24 -2.19 16.45
C PRO A 50 -0.03 -3.05 16.50
N ALA A 51 -0.04 -4.12 17.30
CA ALA A 51 -1.16 -5.05 17.34
C ALA A 51 -2.38 -4.42 18.03
N LYS A 52 -2.15 -3.64 19.09
CA LYS A 52 -3.22 -2.86 19.74
C LYS A 52 -3.73 -1.75 18.83
N LEU A 53 -2.83 -1.09 18.10
CA LEU A 53 -3.20 -0.04 17.16
C LEU A 53 -4.11 -0.57 16.06
N GLU A 54 -3.77 -1.72 15.47
CA GLU A 54 -4.56 -2.37 14.43
C GLU A 54 -5.94 -2.80 14.98
N ALA A 55 -5.97 -3.46 16.15
CA ALA A 55 -7.23 -3.88 16.77
C ALA A 55 -8.14 -2.68 17.11
N ALA A 56 -7.58 -1.60 17.67
CA ALA A 56 -8.32 -0.38 17.97
C ALA A 56 -8.84 0.31 16.69
N SER A 57 -8.03 0.33 15.64
CA SER A 57 -8.38 0.91 14.34
C SER A 57 -9.49 0.13 13.65
N GLN A 58 -9.44 -1.20 13.65
CA GLN A 58 -10.49 -2.05 13.11
C GLN A 58 -11.81 -1.88 13.88
N ARG A 59 -11.73 -1.81 15.21
CA ARG A 59 -12.89 -1.54 16.07
C ARG A 59 -13.51 -0.19 15.73
N MET A 60 -12.69 0.85 15.60
CA MET A 60 -13.10 2.20 15.21
C MET A 60 -13.83 2.23 13.87
N VAL A 61 -13.27 1.58 12.84
CA VAL A 61 -13.91 1.46 11.51
C VAL A 61 -15.27 0.77 11.63
N ASN A 62 -15.34 -0.33 12.38
CA ASN A 62 -16.59 -1.08 12.56
C ASN A 62 -17.67 -0.28 13.30
N GLU A 63 -17.29 0.50 14.31
CA GLU A 63 -18.22 1.40 15.00
C GLU A 63 -18.67 2.56 14.10
N MET A 64 -17.76 3.16 13.31
CA MET A 64 -18.13 4.22 12.38
C MET A 64 -19.09 3.75 11.29
N ARG A 65 -18.96 2.51 10.81
CA ARG A 65 -19.89 1.90 9.85
C ARG A 65 -21.32 1.78 10.37
N LYS A 66 -21.55 1.83 11.68
CA LYS A 66 -22.91 1.81 12.26
C LYS A 66 -23.63 3.14 12.09
N TYR A 67 -22.92 4.23 11.80
CA TYR A 67 -23.52 5.52 11.56
C TYR A 67 -23.92 5.65 10.09
N PRO A 68 -25.22 5.77 9.75
CA PRO A 68 -25.67 5.87 8.37
C PRO A 68 -25.21 7.16 7.67
N TRP A 69 -24.82 8.17 8.44
CA TRP A 69 -24.29 9.43 7.93
C TRP A 69 -22.78 9.38 7.61
N ALA A 70 -22.06 8.35 8.05
CA ALA A 70 -20.63 8.19 7.76
C ALA A 70 -20.45 7.36 6.49
N VAL A 71 -19.99 8.00 5.41
CA VAL A 71 -19.82 7.38 4.09
C VAL A 71 -18.35 7.42 3.66
N ASP A 72 -17.99 6.60 2.68
CA ASP A 72 -16.64 6.55 2.11
C ASP A 72 -15.53 6.33 3.16
N ILE A 73 -15.79 5.52 4.20
CA ILE A 73 -14.85 5.28 5.31
C ILE A 73 -13.58 4.61 4.79
N LYS A 74 -12.42 5.23 5.07
CA LYS A 74 -11.08 4.75 4.68
C LYS A 74 -10.18 4.69 5.90
N SER A 75 -9.44 3.60 6.02
CA SER A 75 -8.41 3.39 7.04
C SER A 75 -7.07 3.20 6.35
N THR A 76 -6.01 3.83 6.88
CA THR A 76 -4.65 3.57 6.39
C THR A 76 -4.14 2.19 6.78
N ALA A 77 -4.73 1.55 7.80
CA ALA A 77 -4.38 0.18 8.21
C ALA A 77 -4.95 -0.89 7.26
N ASP A 78 -6.07 -0.63 6.59
CA ASP A 78 -6.73 -1.58 5.67
C ASP A 78 -5.98 -1.72 4.33
N LEU A 79 -4.91 -0.95 4.13
CA LEU A 79 -4.04 -1.05 2.98
C LEU A 79 -3.02 -2.16 3.26
N THR A 80 -3.42 -3.43 3.12
CA THR A 80 -2.44 -4.49 2.91
C THR A 80 -1.91 -4.40 1.49
N ARG A 81 -0.60 -4.24 1.34
CA ARG A 81 0.06 -4.32 0.05
C ARG A 81 0.57 -5.75 -0.16
N PRO A 82 0.35 -6.34 -1.34
CA PRO A 82 1.03 -7.57 -1.69
C PRO A 82 2.54 -7.30 -1.74
N GLU A 83 3.29 -8.11 -1.01
CA GLU A 83 4.75 -8.05 -0.93
C GLU A 83 5.36 -9.40 -1.27
N VAL A 84 6.57 -9.38 -1.81
CA VAL A 84 7.37 -10.59 -2.03
C VAL A 84 8.42 -10.66 -0.93
N HIS A 85 8.33 -11.68 -0.08
CA HIS A 85 9.34 -11.95 0.94
C HIS A 85 10.39 -12.89 0.38
N ILE A 86 11.65 -12.47 0.45
CA ILE A 86 12.81 -13.28 0.07
C ILE A 86 13.64 -13.47 1.33
N ARG A 87 13.60 -14.68 1.90
CA ARG A 87 14.32 -15.04 3.12
C ARG A 87 15.51 -15.93 2.77
N PRO A 88 16.75 -15.43 2.88
CA PRO A 88 17.93 -16.24 2.65
C PRO A 88 17.94 -17.47 3.59
N ARG A 89 18.43 -18.61 3.09
CA ARG A 89 18.73 -19.81 3.86
C ARG A 89 20.25 -19.84 4.10
N PRO A 90 20.74 -19.36 5.26
CA PRO A 90 22.18 -19.14 5.46
C PRO A 90 23.00 -20.42 5.30
N GLU A 91 22.46 -21.56 5.74
CA GLU A 91 23.12 -22.84 5.63
C GLU A 91 23.29 -23.30 4.17
N GLU A 92 22.26 -23.14 3.34
CA GLU A 92 22.33 -23.51 1.92
C GLU A 92 23.18 -22.56 1.12
N ALA A 93 23.06 -21.27 1.40
CA ALA A 93 23.91 -20.25 0.83
C ALA A 93 25.38 -20.55 1.13
N ALA A 94 25.72 -20.92 2.37
CA ALA A 94 27.08 -21.29 2.76
C ALA A 94 27.55 -22.59 2.06
N ARG A 95 26.69 -23.62 1.98
CA ARG A 95 27.02 -24.88 1.28
C ARG A 95 27.31 -24.68 -0.20
N LEU A 96 26.54 -23.82 -0.87
CA LEU A 96 26.69 -23.52 -2.28
C LEU A 96 27.66 -22.36 -2.54
N GLY A 97 28.26 -21.77 -1.50
CA GLY A 97 29.18 -20.64 -1.64
C GLY A 97 28.54 -19.41 -2.28
N VAL A 98 27.27 -19.14 -1.98
CA VAL A 98 26.52 -17.97 -2.44
C VAL A 98 26.51 -16.92 -1.33
N SER A 99 26.92 -15.69 -1.65
CA SER A 99 26.90 -14.62 -0.66
C SER A 99 25.51 -14.01 -0.50
N LEU A 100 25.25 -13.40 0.66
CA LEU A 100 24.01 -12.64 0.87
C LEU A 100 23.88 -11.47 -0.12
N ALA A 101 25.01 -10.89 -0.56
CA ALA A 101 25.02 -9.82 -1.55
C ALA A 101 24.57 -10.30 -2.93
N ASP A 102 24.92 -11.53 -3.32
CA ASP A 102 24.49 -12.12 -4.59
C ASP A 102 22.99 -12.42 -4.58
N ILE A 103 22.48 -12.96 -3.46
CA ILE A 103 21.04 -13.17 -3.23
C ILE A 103 20.28 -11.85 -3.34
N ALA A 104 20.76 -10.80 -2.66
CA ALA A 104 20.14 -9.48 -2.68
C ALA A 104 20.18 -8.85 -4.09
N THR A 105 21.26 -9.07 -4.84
CA THR A 105 21.39 -8.57 -6.22
C THR A 105 20.42 -9.29 -7.16
N ALA A 106 20.33 -10.62 -7.09
CA ALA A 106 19.36 -11.38 -7.88
C ALA A 106 17.91 -10.95 -7.58
N ALA A 107 17.56 -10.82 -6.29
CA ALA A 107 16.26 -10.32 -5.85
C ALA A 107 15.93 -8.92 -6.39
N ARG A 108 16.90 -8.01 -6.36
CA ARG A 108 16.76 -6.63 -6.85
C ARG A 108 16.52 -6.58 -8.37
N ILE A 109 17.33 -7.30 -9.14
CA ILE A 109 17.20 -7.38 -10.60
C ILE A 109 15.85 -8.01 -10.99
N GLY A 110 15.42 -9.03 -10.25
CA GLY A 110 14.14 -9.71 -10.45
C GLY A 110 12.91 -8.82 -10.22
N THR A 111 13.00 -7.88 -9.27
CA THR A 111 11.85 -7.07 -8.85
C THR A 111 11.86 -5.69 -9.51
N SER A 112 12.85 -4.86 -9.17
CA SER A 112 12.93 -3.45 -9.57
C SER A 112 13.78 -3.25 -10.83
N GLY A 113 14.51 -4.28 -11.25
CA GLY A 113 15.57 -4.15 -12.24
C GLY A 113 16.89 -3.74 -11.59
N ASP A 114 17.96 -3.86 -12.36
CA ASP A 114 19.28 -3.45 -11.95
C ASP A 114 19.34 -1.93 -11.85
N ILE A 115 19.84 -1.45 -10.72
CA ILE A 115 19.95 -0.03 -10.37
C ILE A 115 21.36 0.30 -9.86
N ASP A 116 22.34 -0.55 -10.17
CA ASP A 116 23.73 -0.30 -9.79
C ASP A 116 24.22 1.04 -10.38
N LEU A 117 24.98 1.80 -9.59
CA LEU A 117 25.56 3.08 -10.00
C LEU A 117 26.60 2.90 -11.11
N ASN A 118 27.16 1.69 -11.23
CA ASN A 118 28.15 1.31 -12.25
C ASN A 118 27.55 0.64 -13.48
N LEU A 119 26.23 0.78 -13.72
CA LEU A 119 25.62 0.27 -14.93
C LEU A 119 26.29 0.82 -16.19
N ALA A 120 26.37 -0.03 -17.21
CA ALA A 120 26.84 0.37 -18.52
C ALA A 120 26.02 1.58 -19.01
N LYS A 121 26.70 2.61 -19.49
CA LYS A 121 26.08 3.83 -20.01
C LYS A 121 26.25 3.87 -21.52
N PHE A 122 25.16 4.14 -22.21
CA PHE A 122 25.16 4.45 -23.63
C PHE A 122 25.42 5.94 -23.83
N ASN A 123 26.39 6.27 -24.69
CA ASN A 123 26.66 7.67 -25.04
C ASN A 123 25.73 8.09 -26.18
N ALA A 124 24.71 8.90 -25.87
CA ALA A 124 23.80 9.52 -26.82
C ALA A 124 24.22 10.98 -27.03
N GLY A 125 25.22 11.19 -27.89
CA GLY A 125 25.85 12.50 -28.08
C GLY A 125 26.61 12.93 -26.82
N GLU A 126 26.28 14.10 -26.27
CA GLU A 126 26.88 14.63 -25.03
C GLU A 126 26.22 14.08 -23.75
N ARG A 127 25.20 13.23 -23.87
CA ARG A 127 24.48 12.68 -22.72
C ARG A 127 24.80 11.20 -22.54
N GLN A 128 25.04 10.81 -21.29
CA GLN A 128 25.15 9.40 -20.90
C GLN A 128 23.79 8.89 -20.42
N ILE A 129 23.31 7.80 -21.01
CA ILE A 129 22.04 7.15 -20.67
C ILE A 129 22.35 5.80 -20.01
N PRO A 130 21.92 5.53 -18.76
CA PRO A 130 22.14 4.24 -18.12
C PRO A 130 21.33 3.13 -18.81
N ILE A 131 21.94 1.96 -18.99
CA ILE A 131 21.29 0.76 -19.50
C ILE A 131 20.83 -0.06 -18.29
N LEU A 132 19.52 -0.22 -18.12
CA LEU A 132 18.91 -0.97 -17.02
C LEU A 132 18.62 -2.41 -17.45
N VAL A 133 19.20 -3.39 -16.78
CA VAL A 133 18.85 -4.81 -16.95
C VAL A 133 17.63 -5.12 -16.08
N ARG A 134 16.57 -5.69 -16.65
CA ARG A 134 15.35 -5.99 -15.90
C ARG A 134 14.63 -7.19 -16.50
N LEU A 135 13.91 -7.94 -15.67
CA LEU A 135 12.99 -8.96 -16.16
C LEU A 135 11.91 -8.36 -17.06
N SER A 136 11.43 -9.16 -18.02
CA SER A 136 10.25 -8.83 -18.84
C SER A 136 9.07 -8.43 -17.94
N ARG A 137 8.17 -7.57 -18.44
CA ARG A 137 6.99 -7.13 -17.66
C ARG A 137 6.15 -8.32 -17.20
N ASP A 138 6.00 -9.33 -18.04
CA ASP A 138 5.15 -10.50 -17.77
C ASP A 138 5.71 -11.38 -16.63
N ASN A 139 7.03 -11.41 -16.48
CA ASN A 139 7.72 -12.22 -15.47
C ASN A 139 7.92 -11.50 -14.13
N ARG A 140 7.67 -10.18 -14.05
CA ARG A 140 7.85 -9.40 -12.81
C ARG A 140 6.72 -9.57 -11.79
N GLY A 141 5.56 -10.02 -12.24
CA GLY A 141 4.44 -10.37 -11.36
C GLY A 141 4.39 -11.84 -10.97
N ASP A 142 5.29 -12.67 -11.52
CA ASP A 142 5.28 -14.11 -11.33
C ASP A 142 6.36 -14.55 -10.32
N ILE A 143 5.93 -15.22 -9.27
CA ILE A 143 6.82 -15.73 -8.22
C ILE A 143 7.67 -16.90 -8.70
N GLU A 144 7.17 -17.70 -9.66
CA GLU A 144 7.95 -18.81 -10.20
C GLU A 144 9.14 -18.30 -11.00
N SER A 145 8.94 -17.23 -11.76
CA SER A 145 10.01 -16.49 -12.43
C SER A 145 11.07 -15.98 -11.45
N LEU A 146 10.68 -15.50 -10.26
CA LEU A 146 11.63 -15.09 -9.22
C LEU A 146 12.38 -16.27 -8.60
N ARG A 147 11.71 -17.41 -8.39
CA ARG A 147 12.34 -18.65 -7.88
C ARG A 147 13.38 -19.21 -8.84
N ALA A 148 13.09 -19.14 -10.14
CA ALA A 148 13.97 -19.62 -11.20
C ALA A 148 15.17 -18.70 -11.50
N LEU A 149 15.25 -17.51 -10.88
CA LEU A 149 16.37 -16.59 -11.08
C LEU A 149 17.70 -17.25 -10.73
N ARG A 150 18.68 -17.09 -11.60
CA ARG A 150 19.99 -17.72 -11.43
C ARG A 150 20.91 -16.86 -10.57
N VAL A 151 21.54 -17.49 -9.60
CA VAL A 151 22.57 -16.91 -8.75
C VAL A 151 23.87 -17.67 -8.96
N MET A 152 24.98 -16.94 -9.05
CA MET A 152 26.30 -17.53 -9.20
C MET A 152 26.84 -18.00 -7.85
N THR A 153 27.36 -19.21 -7.83
CA THR A 153 28.08 -19.81 -6.69
C THR A 153 29.56 -19.45 -6.75
N SER A 154 30.27 -19.60 -5.63
CA SER A 154 31.72 -19.42 -5.58
C SER A 154 32.50 -20.40 -6.48
N SER A 155 31.88 -21.52 -6.86
CA SER A 155 32.45 -22.50 -7.81
C SER A 155 32.18 -22.13 -9.28
N GLY A 156 31.47 -21.02 -9.55
CA GLY A 156 31.10 -20.57 -10.90
C GLY A 156 29.85 -21.24 -11.48
N GLN A 157 29.20 -22.14 -10.74
CA GLN A 157 27.94 -22.75 -11.16
C GLN A 157 26.74 -21.82 -10.92
N LEU A 158 25.70 -21.94 -11.75
CA LEU A 158 24.46 -21.16 -11.63
C LEU A 158 23.35 -22.02 -11.00
N VAL A 159 22.93 -21.64 -9.80
CA VAL A 159 21.83 -22.30 -9.07
C VAL A 159 20.59 -21.40 -9.04
N PRO A 160 19.37 -21.95 -9.03
CA PRO A 160 18.16 -21.13 -8.90
C PRO A 160 18.08 -20.52 -7.49
N LEU A 161 17.51 -19.31 -7.40
CA LEU A 161 17.42 -18.52 -6.17
C LEU A 161 16.68 -19.26 -5.06
N GLU A 162 15.68 -20.08 -5.42
CA GLU A 162 14.96 -20.93 -4.47
C GLU A 162 15.84 -21.95 -3.72
N SER A 163 17.01 -22.29 -4.27
CA SER A 163 17.96 -23.21 -3.63
C SER A 163 18.61 -22.58 -2.39
N VAL A 164 18.73 -21.24 -2.37
CA VAL A 164 19.45 -20.48 -1.34
C VAL A 164 18.57 -19.48 -0.60
N ALA A 165 17.32 -19.30 -1.01
CA ALA A 165 16.36 -18.42 -0.37
C ALA A 165 14.94 -18.96 -0.49
N GLU A 166 14.13 -18.79 0.56
CA GLU A 166 12.70 -19.01 0.51
C GLU A 166 11.99 -17.77 -0.05
N ILE A 167 11.15 -17.98 -1.07
CA ILE A 167 10.43 -16.91 -1.74
C ILE A 167 8.92 -17.16 -1.59
N SER A 168 8.25 -16.25 -0.90
CA SER A 168 6.82 -16.35 -0.57
C SER A 168 6.11 -15.02 -0.86
N PHE A 169 4.87 -15.10 -1.35
CA PHE A 169 3.97 -13.94 -1.32
C PHE A 169 3.45 -13.72 0.10
N GLY A 170 3.49 -12.48 0.55
CA GLY A 170 2.92 -12.03 1.80
C GLY A 170 2.03 -10.81 1.60
N GLY A 171 1.26 -10.50 2.63
CA GLY A 171 0.69 -9.17 2.81
C GLY A 171 1.57 -8.41 3.79
N GLY A 172 2.09 -7.27 3.37
CA GLY A 172 2.73 -6.29 4.25
C GLY A 172 1.81 -5.11 4.48
N GLU A 173 2.09 -4.34 5.53
CA GLU A 173 1.44 -3.06 5.73
C GLU A 173 1.89 -2.10 4.63
N ALA A 174 0.95 -1.46 3.93
CA ALA A 174 1.27 -0.62 2.77
C ALA A 174 2.23 0.55 3.05
N GLY A 175 2.43 0.89 4.31
CA GLY A 175 3.41 1.84 4.79
C GLY A 175 3.17 2.17 6.26
N VAL A 176 4.26 2.37 7.00
CA VAL A 176 4.19 2.83 8.39
C VAL A 176 4.21 4.36 8.38
N THR A 177 3.08 4.98 8.70
CA THR A 177 3.05 6.43 8.93
C THR A 177 3.37 6.68 10.40
N ARG A 178 4.14 7.73 10.67
CA ARG A 178 4.49 8.15 12.03
C ARG A 178 4.25 9.64 12.21
N GLU A 179 3.74 10.00 13.37
CA GLU A 179 3.63 11.38 13.84
C GLU A 179 4.29 11.44 15.22
N ASN A 180 5.20 12.39 15.43
CA ASN A 180 5.96 12.50 16.69
C ASN A 180 6.66 11.19 17.14
N ARG A 181 7.15 10.39 16.19
CA ARG A 181 7.78 9.05 16.37
C ARG A 181 6.83 7.90 16.72
N GLU A 182 5.59 8.20 17.09
CA GLU A 182 4.56 7.18 17.29
C GLU A 182 3.95 6.75 15.96
N ARG A 183 3.55 5.49 15.87
CA ARG A 183 2.84 4.98 14.69
C ARG A 183 1.42 5.53 14.72
N ILE A 184 0.94 5.98 13.55
CA ILE A 184 -0.38 6.56 13.39
C ILE A 184 -1.20 5.76 12.38
N VAL A 185 -2.46 5.49 12.72
CA VAL A 185 -3.48 5.04 11.77
C VAL A 185 -4.50 6.15 11.62
N SER A 186 -4.68 6.60 10.39
CA SER A 186 -5.64 7.64 10.05
C SER A 186 -6.90 6.99 9.49
N ILE A 187 -8.03 7.27 10.12
CA ILE A 187 -9.34 6.83 9.66
C ILE A 187 -10.14 8.06 9.27
N SER A 188 -10.61 8.06 8.04
CA SER A 188 -11.29 9.20 7.43
C SER A 188 -12.65 8.79 6.88
N ALA A 189 -13.59 9.71 6.90
CA ALA A 189 -14.93 9.50 6.39
C ALA A 189 -15.51 10.80 5.82
N ASN A 190 -16.37 10.64 4.81
CA ASN A 190 -17.25 11.70 4.35
C ASN A 190 -18.56 11.66 5.10
N LEU A 191 -19.29 12.78 5.06
CA LEU A 191 -20.55 12.95 5.77
C LEU A 191 -21.70 13.08 4.77
N ASN A 192 -22.77 12.35 5.02
CA ASN A 192 -24.02 12.47 4.30
C ASN A 192 -25.14 12.94 5.24
N GLY A 193 -25.76 14.08 4.92
CA GLY A 193 -26.90 14.61 5.67
C GLY A 193 -26.61 15.20 7.06
N ILE A 194 -25.33 15.37 7.44
CA ILE A 194 -24.93 15.98 8.72
C ILE A 194 -23.76 16.95 8.54
N GLU A 195 -23.71 17.97 9.38
CA GLU A 195 -22.59 18.93 9.46
C GLU A 195 -21.39 18.33 10.19
N SER A 196 -20.18 18.74 9.80
CA SER A 196 -18.92 18.24 10.36
C SER A 196 -18.76 18.49 11.86
N GLY A 197 -19.21 19.64 12.35
CA GLY A 197 -19.17 19.96 13.78
C GLY A 197 -19.99 18.97 14.63
N LYS A 198 -21.23 18.70 14.22
CA LYS A 198 -22.12 17.75 14.90
C LYS A 198 -21.61 16.32 14.80
N ALA A 199 -21.09 15.92 13.64
CA ALA A 199 -20.46 14.61 13.48
C ALA A 199 -19.24 14.44 14.40
N TYR A 200 -18.40 15.47 14.51
CA TYR A 200 -17.24 15.48 15.40
C TYR A 200 -17.65 15.35 16.88
N GLU A 201 -18.70 16.04 17.32
CA GLU A 201 -19.22 15.90 18.68
C GLU A 201 -19.72 14.48 18.98
N ILE A 202 -20.46 13.87 18.06
CA ILE A 202 -20.95 12.49 18.19
C ILE A 202 -19.78 11.51 18.30
N ILE A 203 -18.78 11.66 17.42
CA ILE A 203 -17.57 10.82 17.41
C ILE A 203 -16.80 10.97 18.72
N LYS A 204 -16.58 12.21 19.18
CA LYS A 204 -15.84 12.51 20.42
C LYS A 204 -16.57 12.04 21.68
N ALA A 205 -17.91 12.08 21.67
CA ALA A 205 -18.74 11.59 22.77
C ALA A 205 -18.80 10.07 22.84
N ALA A 206 -18.47 9.37 21.75
CA ALA A 206 -18.52 7.92 21.71
C ALA A 206 -17.51 7.29 22.68
N GLN A 207 -17.95 6.24 23.37
CA GLN A 207 -17.16 5.55 24.41
C GLN A 207 -15.85 4.99 23.87
N TRP A 208 -15.81 4.60 22.59
CA TRP A 208 -14.62 4.07 21.94
C TRP A 208 -13.53 5.12 21.68
N TYR A 209 -13.87 6.42 21.64
CA TYR A 209 -12.91 7.51 21.40
C TYR A 209 -12.09 7.84 22.66
N LYS A 210 -12.59 7.48 23.85
CA LYS A 210 -11.98 7.82 25.15
C LYS A 210 -10.88 6.87 25.60
N THR A 211 -10.57 5.84 24.80
CA THR A 211 -9.48 4.92 25.09
C THR A 211 -8.16 5.59 24.68
N ARG A 212 -7.55 6.31 25.62
CA ARG A 212 -6.14 6.71 25.55
C ARG A 212 -5.26 5.55 26.00
#